data_AF-A0AAW9IVG9-F1
#
_entry.id   AF-A0AAW9IVG9-F1
#
_cell.length_a   1.000
_cell.length_b   1.000
_cell.length_c   1.000
_cell.angle_alpha   90.00
_cell.angle_beta   90.00
_cell.angle_gamma   90.00
#
_symmetry.space_group_name_H-M   'P 1'
#
loop_
_entity.id
_entity.type
_entity.pdbx_description
1 polymer ?
#
loop_
_entity_poly.entity_id
_entity_poly.type
_entity_poly.pdbx_seq_one_letter_code
_entity_poly.pdbx_strand_id
1 'polypeptide(L)'
;MINDKGTEQISEAIPVDTKDIWFRASMPRFEYRTEFSYSLDGENFIRLGGRYDMHEGNYVGMGFGAFNYATKELGGYVDLDYFHMDMPDDHGNYNTLN
;
A
#
# COMPACT_ATOMS: atom_id res chain seq x y z
N MET A 1 -18.33 -4.89 -14.06
CA MET A 1 -17.37 -6.01 -14.12
C MET A 1 -16.01 -5.36 -14.23
N ILE A 2 -15.17 -5.44 -13.18
CA ILE A 2 -13.80 -4.91 -13.24
C ILE A 2 -13.09 -5.75 -14.29
N ASN A 3 -12.81 -5.15 -15.44
CA ASN A 3 -12.12 -5.81 -16.55
C ASN A 3 -10.66 -5.40 -16.51
N ASP A 4 -10.01 -5.63 -15.38
CA ASP A 4 -8.56 -5.51 -15.28
C ASP A 4 -7.98 -6.80 -15.89
N LYS A 5 -7.76 -6.78 -17.21
CA LYS A 5 -7.25 -7.93 -17.97
C LYS A 5 -5.75 -8.16 -17.76
N GLY A 6 -5.11 -7.36 -16.91
CA GLY A 6 -3.70 -7.50 -16.55
C GLY A 6 -3.54 -8.08 -15.15
N THR A 7 -2.52 -8.91 -14.95
CA THR A 7 -1.92 -9.06 -13.62
C THR A 7 -0.84 -7.99 -13.53
N GLU A 8 -1.07 -6.95 -12.75
CA GLU A 8 -0.03 -5.97 -12.43
C GLU A 8 0.74 -6.43 -11.21
N GLN A 9 1.97 -6.87 -11.42
CA GLN A 9 2.88 -7.27 -10.36
C GLN A 9 4.21 -6.54 -10.54
N ILE A 10 4.72 -5.98 -9.45
CA ILE A 10 6.06 -5.42 -9.37
C ILE A 10 6.78 -5.99 -8.16
N SER A 11 8.09 -6.17 -8.28
CA SER A 11 8.95 -6.67 -7.20
C SER A 11 10.33 -6.04 -7.31
N GLU A 12 10.95 -5.76 -6.17
CA GLU A 12 12.32 -5.27 -6.08
C GLU A 12 13.16 -6.22 -5.21
N ALA A 13 14.44 -6.34 -5.53
CA ALA A 13 15.39 -7.08 -4.71
C ALA A 13 15.92 -6.17 -3.59
N ILE A 14 15.93 -6.69 -2.37
CA ILE A 14 16.43 -5.98 -1.18
C ILE A 14 17.62 -6.73 -0.56
N PRO A 15 18.47 -6.07 0.25
CA PRO A 15 19.54 -6.72 0.98
C PRO A 15 19.02 -7.89 1.86
N VAL A 16 19.76 -8.99 1.89
CA VAL A 16 19.35 -10.25 2.55
C VAL A 16 19.20 -10.13 4.08
N ASP A 17 19.89 -9.17 4.66
CA ASP A 17 19.95 -8.88 6.09
C ASP A 17 18.91 -7.85 6.55
N THR A 18 18.08 -7.35 5.63
CA THR A 18 16.92 -6.48 5.95
C THR A 18 16.02 -7.17 6.99
N LYS A 19 15.74 -6.46 8.09
CA LYS A 19 14.83 -6.92 9.15
C LYS A 19 13.47 -6.28 9.06
N ASP A 20 13.48 -4.98 8.81
CA ASP A 20 12.29 -4.16 8.77
C ASP A 20 12.15 -3.53 7.39
N ILE A 21 10.90 -3.45 6.92
CA ILE A 21 10.55 -2.81 5.66
C ILE A 21 9.27 -2.02 5.85
N TRP A 22 9.28 -0.80 5.33
CA TRP A 22 8.11 0.07 5.33
C TRP A 22 7.51 0.08 3.94
N PHE A 23 6.21 -0.16 3.84
CA PHE A 23 5.46 0.02 2.60
C PHE A 23 4.56 1.23 2.72
N ARG A 24 4.45 1.99 1.63
CA ARG A 24 3.55 3.14 1.53
C ARG A 24 2.81 3.11 0.21
N ALA A 25 1.49 3.21 0.31
CA ALA A 25 0.61 3.53 -0.82
C ALA A 25 0.14 4.98 -0.64
N SER A 26 0.32 5.79 -1.67
CA SER A 26 -0.10 7.20 -1.70
C SER A 26 -1.18 7.39 -2.75
N MET A 27 -2.26 8.06 -2.35
CA MET A 27 -3.38 8.41 -3.23
C MET A 27 -3.47 9.93 -3.29
N PRO A 28 -3.00 10.55 -4.39
CA PRO A 28 -3.14 11.98 -4.57
C PRO A 28 -4.62 12.40 -4.51
N ARG A 29 -4.88 13.51 -3.82
CA ARG A 29 -6.24 14.02 -3.65
C ARG A 29 -6.88 14.33 -5.01
N PHE A 30 -8.13 13.91 -5.17
CA PHE A 30 -8.91 14.08 -6.40
C PHE A 30 -8.37 13.35 -7.63
N GLU A 31 -7.52 12.36 -7.44
CA GLU A 31 -7.04 11.52 -8.52
C GLU A 31 -7.47 10.06 -8.32
N TYR A 32 -7.84 9.39 -9.40
CA TYR A 32 -8.12 7.96 -9.43
C TYR A 32 -6.83 7.19 -9.72
N ARG A 33 -5.81 7.41 -8.90
CA ARG A 33 -4.53 6.72 -9.01
C ARG A 33 -3.89 6.45 -7.66
N THR A 34 -3.08 5.41 -7.62
CA THR A 34 -2.25 5.05 -6.47
C THR A 34 -0.80 4.93 -6.89
N GLU A 35 0.11 5.38 -6.04
CA GLU A 35 1.55 5.21 -6.20
C GLU A 35 2.10 4.43 -5.00
N PHE A 36 2.97 3.46 -5.27
CA PHE A 36 3.59 2.62 -4.25
C PHE A 36 5.05 2.99 -4.04
N SER A 37 5.50 2.88 -2.80
CA SER A 37 6.90 3.09 -2.42
C SER A 37 7.25 2.21 -1.22
N TYR A 38 8.54 1.99 -1.02
CA TYR A 38 9.06 1.27 0.14
C TYR A 38 10.27 1.99 0.74
N SER A 39 10.60 1.67 1.98
CA SER A 39 11.79 2.16 2.66
C SER A 39 12.44 1.04 3.48
N LEU A 40 13.76 1.07 3.57
CA LEU A 40 14.58 0.15 4.39
C LEU A 40 15.09 0.80 5.68
N ASP A 41 14.82 2.10 5.88
CA ASP A 41 15.26 2.88 7.05
C ASP A 41 14.10 3.63 7.74
N GLY A 42 12.88 3.52 7.22
CA GLY A 42 11.68 4.20 7.70
C GLY A 42 11.58 5.68 7.29
N GLU A 43 12.62 6.24 6.65
CA GLU A 43 12.73 7.67 6.35
C GLU A 43 12.74 7.94 4.84
N ASN A 44 13.59 7.22 4.11
CA ASN A 44 13.84 7.43 2.70
C ASN A 44 13.01 6.44 1.87
N PHE A 45 11.96 6.96 1.22
CA PHE A 45 11.06 6.15 0.41
C PHE A 45 11.49 6.13 -1.07
N ILE A 46 11.67 4.91 -1.58
CA ILE A 46 11.98 4.61 -2.98
C ILE A 46 10.70 4.17 -3.67
N ARG A 47 10.42 4.72 -4.85
CA ARG A 47 9.23 4.37 -5.64
C ARG A 47 9.28 2.89 -6.05
N LEU A 48 8.16 2.19 -5.88
CA LEU A 48 7.97 0.79 -6.27
C LEU A 48 7.04 0.73 -7.48
N GLY A 49 7.62 0.58 -8.67
CA GLY A 49 6.87 0.49 -9.92
C GLY A 49 6.25 1.82 -10.39
N GLY A 50 5.21 1.69 -11.22
CA GLY A 50 4.55 2.79 -11.92
C GLY A 50 3.42 3.44 -11.14
N ARG A 51 2.65 4.27 -11.84
CA ARG A 51 1.35 4.75 -11.40
C ARG A 51 0.33 3.62 -11.63
N TYR A 52 -0.46 3.27 -10.62
CA TYR A 52 -1.63 2.41 -10.77
C TYR A 52 -2.85 3.27 -11.05
N ASP A 53 -3.51 3.06 -12.19
CA ASP A 53 -4.76 3.74 -12.52
C ASP A 53 -5.95 2.95 -11.99
N MET A 54 -6.71 3.59 -11.10
CA MET A 54 -7.83 2.95 -10.44
C MET A 54 -9.01 2.80 -11.39
N HIS A 55 -9.54 1.59 -11.52
CA HIS A 55 -10.74 1.32 -12.30
C HIS A 55 -11.97 1.19 -11.40
N GLU A 56 -13.10 1.74 -11.85
CA GLU A 56 -14.36 1.67 -11.11
C GLU A 56 -14.83 0.22 -10.95
N GLY A 57 -15.02 -0.18 -9.69
CA GLY A 57 -15.55 -1.46 -9.31
C GLY A 57 -17.05 -1.46 -9.10
N ASN A 58 -17.66 -2.66 -9.13
CA ASN A 58 -19.03 -2.83 -8.69
C ASN A 58 -19.08 -2.80 -7.15
N TYR A 59 -19.60 -1.72 -6.57
CA TYR A 59 -20.08 -1.61 -5.17
C TYR A 59 -19.07 -1.81 -4.01
N VAL A 60 -17.76 -1.87 -4.24
CA VAL A 60 -16.75 -1.90 -3.16
C VAL A 60 -15.80 -0.72 -3.34
N GLY A 61 -15.70 0.14 -2.32
CA GLY A 61 -14.71 1.21 -2.27
C GLY A 61 -13.30 0.64 -2.20
N MET A 62 -12.30 1.46 -2.55
CA MET A 62 -10.91 1.04 -2.43
C MET A 62 -10.49 1.01 -0.95
N GLY A 63 -9.81 -0.07 -0.57
CA GLY A 63 -9.25 -0.25 0.77
C GLY A 63 -7.77 -0.59 0.68
N PHE A 64 -7.04 -0.25 1.73
CA PHE A 64 -5.66 -0.68 1.91
C PHE A 64 -5.63 -2.04 2.61
N GLY A 65 -4.72 -2.92 2.20
CA GLY A 65 -4.53 -4.22 2.81
C GLY A 65 -3.10 -4.71 2.66
N ALA A 66 -2.61 -5.39 3.69
CA ALA A 66 -1.38 -6.16 3.66
C ALA A 66 -1.73 -7.64 3.61
N PHE A 67 -1.08 -8.40 2.73
CA PHE A 67 -1.39 -9.80 2.49
C PHE A 67 -0.10 -10.63 2.52
N ASN A 68 -0.17 -11.80 3.16
CA ASN A 68 0.87 -12.83 3.12
C ASN A 68 0.23 -14.14 2.64
N TYR A 69 0.83 -14.79 1.66
CA TYR A 69 0.38 -16.08 1.17
C TYR A 69 1.56 -16.92 0.65
N ALA A 70 1.44 -18.24 0.76
CA ALA A 70 2.46 -19.17 0.29
C ALA A 70 2.18 -19.63 -1.15
N THR A 71 3.23 -19.70 -1.97
CA THR A 71 3.18 -20.27 -3.33
C THR A 71 3.88 -21.62 -3.46
N LYS A 72 4.65 -22.02 -2.45
CA LYS A 72 5.43 -23.27 -2.43
C LYS A 72 5.07 -24.15 -1.24
N GLU A 73 5.29 -23.65 -0.03
CA GLU A 73 5.06 -24.40 1.21
C GLU A 73 4.50 -23.48 2.31
N LEU A 74 3.63 -24.04 3.15
CA LEU A 74 3.03 -23.35 4.29
C LEU A 74 4.00 -23.27 5.47
N GLY A 75 3.76 -22.33 6.39
CA GLY A 75 4.51 -22.20 7.65
C GLY A 75 5.29 -20.90 7.81
N GLY A 76 5.46 -20.12 6.73
CA GLY A 76 5.96 -18.75 6.81
C GLY A 76 4.93 -17.81 7.43
N TYR A 77 5.41 -16.75 8.08
CA TYR A 77 4.60 -15.66 8.62
C TYR A 77 5.33 -14.33 8.44
N VAL A 78 4.62 -13.22 8.61
CA VAL A 78 5.15 -11.86 8.67
C VAL A 78 4.57 -11.20 9.91
N ASP A 79 5.41 -10.51 10.67
CA ASP A 79 4.98 -9.64 11.76
C ASP A 79 4.69 -8.24 11.20
N LEU A 80 3.49 -7.72 11.45
CA LEU A 80 3.08 -6.38 11.04
C LEU A 80 2.98 -5.51 12.29
N ASP A 81 4.00 -4.68 12.51
CA ASP A 81 4.12 -3.87 13.72
C ASP A 81 3.04 -2.79 13.82
N TYR A 82 2.76 -2.09 12.71
CA TYR A 82 1.74 -1.07 12.66
C TYR A 82 1.20 -0.83 11.25
N PHE A 83 0.00 -0.25 11.20
CA PHE A 83 -0.59 0.29 9.99
C PHE A 83 -0.96 1.76 10.25
N HIS A 84 -0.33 2.67 9.51
CA HIS A 84 -0.51 4.11 9.66
C HIS A 84 -1.23 4.69 8.45
N MET A 85 -2.19 5.59 8.70
CA MET A 85 -2.87 6.35 7.64
C MET A 85 -2.67 7.84 7.89
N ASP A 86 -1.96 8.48 6.98
CA ASP A 86 -1.89 9.93 6.88
C ASP A 86 -2.97 10.43 5.94
N MET A 87 -3.87 11.25 6.47
CA MET A 87 -4.79 12.04 5.65
C MET A 87 -4.40 13.50 5.85
N PRO A 88 -4.08 14.27 4.78
CA PRO A 88 -4.01 15.72 4.93
C PRO A 88 -5.34 16.19 5.50
N ASP A 89 -5.26 16.99 6.57
CA ASP A 89 -6.42 17.45 7.30
C ASP A 89 -7.46 18.04 6.35
N ASP A 90 -8.69 17.55 6.44
CA ASP A 90 -9.81 18.37 6.09
C ASP A 90 -9.93 19.39 7.23
N HIS A 91 -9.75 20.67 6.95
CA HIS A 91 -10.29 21.68 7.87
C HIS A 91 -11.82 21.51 7.94
N GLY A 92 -12.30 20.56 8.75
CA GLY A 92 -13.64 20.02 8.57
C GLY A 92 -14.26 19.08 9.61
N ASN A 93 -13.55 18.52 10.60
CA ASN A 93 -14.22 17.81 11.69
C ASN A 93 -14.16 18.55 13.03
N TYR A 94 -15.28 19.21 13.37
CA TYR A 94 -15.63 19.55 14.74
C TYR A 94 -15.86 18.26 15.54
N ASN A 95 -14.79 17.69 16.10
CA ASN A 95 -14.76 17.18 17.47
C ASN A 95 -13.42 16.50 17.73
N THR A 96 -12.50 17.26 18.32
CA THR A 96 -11.65 16.70 19.37
C THR A 96 -12.55 16.24 20.51
N LEU A 97 -12.65 14.93 20.74
CA LEU A 97 -13.08 14.42 22.03
C LEU A 97 -11.85 13.82 22.72
N ASN A 98 -11.60 14.37 23.91
CA ASN A 98 -10.53 14.04 24.85
C ASN A 98 -10.34 12.54 25.07
#